data_AF-A0A4V2S1A4-F1
#
_entry.id   AF-A0A4V2S1A4-F1
#
_cell.length_a   1.000
_cell.length_b   1.000
_cell.length_c   1.000
_cell.angle_alpha   90.00
_cell.angle_beta   90.00
_cell.angle_gamma   90.00
#
_symmetry.space_group_name_H-M   'P 1'
#
loop_
_entity.id
_entity.type
_entity.pdbx_description
1 polymer ?
#
loop_
_entity_poly.entity_id
_entity_poly.type
_entity_poly.pdbx_seq_one_letter_code
_entity_poly.pdbx_strand_id
1 'polypeptide(L)'
;MNNFLLWFGGLGLALIIEGLLARYELLAYSVGWRTPITDLPDGVPYARGAAADGPPAAYLVYLDGIGKRRASDTRDGGQLVKALIAGAPELRVLGQVQPYSPLADPLADRPVWAWLRRRAGLLLFLHNVMQTFVAADRRYRPFYNRAVGNQIATQLRLAGYQPDSGIPVVLLSYSGGAQVATGAVDELHTQLRAPLLLILLGAFHNGANDLTYAQHLDQLTSASDRIERVGTWIFPERWRLFRRTGWNRAVRAGKVTVHRLDPATHVGPRSYISPTAMLPDGRSHLDRTADTVIELIRAHHTATAATDDSLP
;
A
#
# COMPACT_ATOMS: atom_id res chain seq x y z
N MET A 1 -39.17 -4.84 13.24
CA MET A 1 -38.82 -5.29 11.88
C MET A 1 -38.56 -4.14 10.89
N ASN A 2 -39.30 -3.02 10.94
CA ASN A 2 -39.11 -1.89 10.01
C ASN A 2 -37.78 -1.12 10.12
N ASN A 3 -37.24 -0.91 11.33
CA ASN A 3 -35.94 -0.23 11.45
C ASN A 3 -34.80 -1.00 10.79
N PHE A 4 -34.83 -2.32 10.82
CA PHE A 4 -33.75 -3.14 10.26
C PHE A 4 -33.69 -3.05 8.73
N LEU A 5 -34.86 -3.07 8.07
CA LEU A 5 -35.00 -2.85 6.62
C LEU A 5 -34.63 -1.41 6.21
N LEU A 6 -34.98 -0.41 7.03
CA LEU A 6 -34.58 0.98 6.78
C LEU A 6 -33.07 1.19 6.92
N TRP A 7 -32.44 0.58 7.93
CA TRP A 7 -30.98 0.62 8.10
C TRP A 7 -30.25 -0.13 6.99
N PHE A 8 -30.73 -1.31 6.58
CA PHE A 8 -30.17 -2.06 5.46
C PHE A 8 -30.37 -1.33 4.12
N GLY A 9 -31.54 -0.75 3.89
CA GLY A 9 -31.83 0.07 2.70
C GLY A 9 -30.96 1.32 2.65
N GLY A 10 -30.81 2.02 3.78
CA GLY A 10 -29.95 3.20 3.91
C GLY A 10 -28.47 2.89 3.70
N LEU A 11 -27.97 1.79 4.29
CA LEU A 11 -26.60 1.33 4.09
C LEU A 11 -26.36 0.90 2.63
N GLY A 12 -27.30 0.17 2.03
CA GLY A 12 -27.24 -0.23 0.63
C GLY A 12 -27.19 0.96 -0.32
N LEU A 13 -28.05 1.96 -0.11
CA LEU A 13 -28.03 3.19 -0.90
C LEU A 13 -26.72 3.97 -0.71
N ALA A 14 -26.22 4.08 0.52
CA ALA A 14 -24.93 4.72 0.80
C ALA A 14 -23.78 4.01 0.06
N LEU A 15 -23.75 2.68 0.05
CA LEU A 15 -22.76 1.89 -0.69
C LEU A 15 -22.84 2.10 -2.20
N ILE A 16 -24.05 2.23 -2.76
CA ILE A 16 -24.25 2.52 -4.19
C ILE A 16 -23.73 3.91 -4.52
N ILE A 17 -24.11 4.92 -3.71
CA ILE A 17 -23.64 6.30 -3.89
C ILE A 17 -22.12 6.37 -3.78
N GLU A 18 -21.52 5.76 -2.74
CA GLU A 18 -20.06 5.69 -2.61
C GLU A 18 -19.42 4.95 -3.77
N GLY A 19 -20.01 3.86 -4.26
CA GLY A 19 -19.52 3.14 -5.42
C GLY A 19 -19.52 3.97 -6.71
N LEU A 20 -20.50 4.86 -6.88
CA LEU A 20 -20.55 5.80 -8.00
C LEU A 20 -19.56 6.95 -7.81
N LEU A 21 -19.46 7.52 -6.59
CA LEU A 21 -18.54 8.61 -6.26
C LEU A 21 -17.07 8.17 -6.33
N ALA A 22 -16.74 6.97 -5.85
CA ALA A 22 -15.38 6.44 -5.89
C ALA A 22 -14.86 6.30 -7.33
N ARG A 23 -15.76 6.02 -8.30
CA ARG A 23 -15.43 5.95 -9.72
C ARG A 23 -15.27 7.33 -10.35
N TYR A 24 -15.94 8.35 -9.83
CA TYR A 24 -15.91 9.69 -10.42
C TYR A 24 -14.48 10.26 -10.46
N GLU A 25 -13.71 10.13 -9.38
CA GLU A 25 -12.31 10.57 -9.36
C GLU A 25 -11.47 9.89 -10.44
N LEU A 26 -11.66 8.58 -10.59
CA LEU A 26 -10.96 7.81 -11.60
C LEU A 26 -11.37 8.21 -13.01
N LEU A 27 -12.67 8.47 -13.25
CA LEU A 27 -13.15 8.93 -14.55
C LEU A 27 -12.62 10.32 -14.89
N ALA A 28 -12.68 11.26 -13.94
CA ALA A 28 -12.15 12.60 -14.09
C ALA A 28 -10.64 12.59 -14.38
N TYR A 29 -9.89 11.69 -13.73
CA TYR A 29 -8.49 11.43 -14.05
C TYR A 29 -8.32 10.85 -15.46
N SER A 30 -9.09 9.82 -15.81
CA SER A 30 -8.93 9.05 -17.06
C SER A 30 -9.21 9.87 -18.31
N VAL A 31 -10.14 10.83 -18.24
CA VAL A 31 -10.47 11.74 -19.34
C VAL A 31 -9.67 13.06 -19.30
N GLY A 32 -8.73 13.21 -18.35
CA GLY A 32 -7.88 14.39 -18.23
C GLY A 32 -8.58 15.64 -17.72
N TRP A 33 -9.79 15.54 -17.17
CA TRP A 33 -10.52 16.68 -16.61
C TRP A 33 -9.90 17.20 -15.31
N ARG A 34 -9.23 16.34 -14.55
CA ARG A 34 -8.46 16.73 -13.37
C ARG A 34 -7.08 16.10 -13.40
N THR A 35 -6.07 16.90 -13.08
CA THR A 35 -4.70 16.44 -12.87
C THR A 35 -4.51 16.01 -11.41
N PRO A 36 -3.70 14.98 -11.14
CA PRO A 36 -3.33 14.63 -9.78
C PRO A 36 -2.57 15.77 -9.09
N ILE A 37 -2.82 15.93 -7.79
CA ILE A 37 -2.08 16.89 -6.96
C ILE A 37 -0.66 16.36 -6.72
N THR A 38 0.34 17.18 -7.05
CA THR A 38 1.76 16.86 -6.84
C THR A 38 2.36 17.57 -5.63
N ASP A 39 1.84 18.77 -5.35
CA ASP A 39 2.31 19.61 -4.26
C ASP A 39 1.80 19.10 -2.92
N LEU A 40 2.71 19.04 -1.95
CA LEU A 40 2.36 18.60 -0.60
C LEU A 40 1.95 19.79 0.26
N PRO A 41 1.08 19.58 1.26
CA PRO A 41 0.78 20.61 2.24
C PRO A 41 2.05 21.10 2.95
N ASP A 42 2.04 22.38 3.35
CA ASP A 42 3.16 23.00 4.06
C ASP A 42 3.62 22.15 5.25
N GLY A 43 4.94 21.94 5.35
CA GLY A 43 5.56 21.16 6.41
C GLY A 43 5.51 19.64 6.23
N VAL A 44 4.90 19.12 5.16
CA VAL A 44 4.98 17.69 4.82
C VAL A 44 6.18 17.45 3.89
N PRO A 45 7.21 16.73 4.33
CA PRO A 45 8.37 16.47 3.49
C PRO A 45 8.07 15.40 2.42
N TYR A 46 8.73 15.51 1.26
CA TYR A 46 8.65 14.50 0.20
C TYR A 46 9.27 13.15 0.61
N ALA A 47 10.23 13.16 1.53
CA ALA A 47 10.77 11.94 2.13
C ALA A 47 11.34 12.22 3.53
N ARG A 48 11.49 11.16 4.32
CA ARG A 48 12.08 11.14 5.66
C ARG A 48 13.14 10.03 5.74
N GLY A 49 13.95 10.03 6.80
CA GLY A 49 15.03 9.06 6.97
C GLY A 49 16.34 9.60 6.42
N ALA A 50 16.96 8.89 5.48
CA ALA A 50 18.25 9.23 4.90
C ALA A 50 18.35 10.71 4.47
N ALA A 51 19.48 11.34 4.80
CA ALA A 51 19.77 12.73 4.44
C ALA A 51 19.62 12.96 2.92
N ALA A 52 19.28 14.19 2.53
CA ALA A 52 19.09 14.56 1.13
C ALA A 52 20.39 14.49 0.31
N ASP A 53 21.52 14.57 1.01
CA ASP A 53 22.85 14.91 0.50
C ASP A 53 23.56 13.73 -0.19
N GLY A 54 22.99 12.51 -0.11
CA GLY A 54 23.53 11.30 -0.73
C GLY A 54 22.46 10.31 -1.19
N PRO A 55 22.81 9.33 -2.05
CA PRO A 55 21.88 8.28 -2.46
C PRO A 55 21.54 7.37 -1.28
N PRO A 56 20.25 7.05 -1.03
CA PRO A 56 19.87 6.12 0.04
C PRO A 56 20.16 4.67 -0.37
N ALA A 57 20.19 3.75 0.61
CA ALA A 57 20.31 2.32 0.34
C ALA A 57 19.08 1.77 -0.42
N ALA A 58 17.90 2.32 -0.12
CA ALA A 58 16.67 2.10 -0.89
C ALA A 58 15.66 3.22 -0.63
N TYR A 59 14.72 3.37 -1.56
CA TYR A 59 13.52 4.17 -1.37
C TYR A 59 12.40 3.28 -0.86
N LEU A 60 11.78 3.63 0.26
CA LEU A 60 10.66 2.90 0.84
C LEU A 60 9.38 3.71 0.69
N VAL A 61 8.46 3.24 -0.14
CA VAL A 61 7.12 3.84 -0.29
C VAL A 61 6.15 3.08 0.60
N TYR A 62 5.67 3.73 1.66
CA TYR A 62 4.67 3.17 2.56
C TYR A 62 3.25 3.48 2.08
N LEU A 63 2.53 2.42 1.69
CA LEU A 63 1.14 2.46 1.26
C LEU A 63 0.25 1.97 2.40
N ASP A 64 -0.18 2.93 3.21
CA ASP A 64 -0.96 2.69 4.42
C ASP A 64 -2.34 2.09 4.13
N GLY A 65 -2.95 1.52 5.17
CA GLY A 65 -4.27 0.91 5.09
C GLY A 65 -5.41 1.93 4.93
N ILE A 66 -6.63 1.43 4.77
CA ILE A 66 -7.88 2.19 4.49
C ILE A 66 -8.20 3.32 5.49
N GLY A 67 -7.45 3.46 6.58
CA GLY A 67 -7.49 4.63 7.46
C GLY A 67 -6.86 5.90 6.89
N LYS A 68 -6.03 5.82 5.85
CA LYS A 68 -5.29 6.96 5.25
C LYS A 68 -6.22 7.95 4.57
N ARG A 69 -6.24 9.20 5.05
CA ARG A 69 -7.14 10.27 4.55
C ARG A 69 -6.45 11.62 4.35
N ARG A 70 -5.17 11.70 4.70
CA ARG A 70 -4.31 12.90 4.73
C ARG A 70 -2.96 12.53 4.13
N ALA A 71 -2.19 13.53 3.71
CA ALA A 71 -0.78 13.35 3.38
C ALA A 71 0.03 12.81 4.58
N SER A 72 -0.27 13.26 5.80
CA SER A 72 0.35 12.73 7.01
C SER A 72 0.00 11.26 7.27
N ASP A 73 0.90 10.54 7.94
CA ASP A 73 0.69 9.14 8.31
C ASP A 73 -0.55 8.98 9.21
N THR A 74 -1.17 7.80 9.17
CA THR A 74 -2.15 7.44 10.19
C THR A 74 -1.47 7.25 11.55
N ARG A 75 -2.26 7.20 12.63
CA ARG A 75 -1.72 6.97 13.97
C ARG A 75 -0.87 5.70 14.03
N ASP A 76 -1.44 4.57 13.61
CA ASP A 76 -0.79 3.27 13.75
C ASP A 76 0.26 3.07 12.65
N GLY A 77 -0.07 3.41 11.39
CA GLY A 77 0.88 3.34 10.28
C GLY A 77 2.09 4.26 10.48
N GLY A 78 1.89 5.43 11.07
CA GLY A 78 2.96 6.36 11.42
C GLY A 78 3.89 5.86 12.51
N GLN A 79 3.42 5.00 13.41
CA GLN A 79 4.29 4.32 14.38
C GLN A 79 5.22 3.32 13.67
N LEU A 80 4.70 2.56 12.71
CA LEU A 80 5.54 1.68 11.87
C LEU A 80 6.57 2.50 11.08
N VAL A 81 6.16 3.56 10.39
CA VAL A 81 7.10 4.42 9.64
C VAL A 81 8.17 5.01 10.56
N LYS A 82 7.79 5.45 11.77
CA LYS A 82 8.76 5.96 12.75
C LYS A 82 9.76 4.88 13.19
N ALA A 83 9.29 3.67 13.48
CA ALA A 83 10.14 2.55 13.86
C ALA A 83 11.11 2.17 12.72
N LEU A 84 10.63 2.16 11.46
CA LEU A 84 11.44 1.88 10.29
C LEU A 84 12.54 2.94 10.08
N ILE A 85 12.20 4.22 10.20
CA ILE A 85 13.19 5.31 10.08
C ILE A 85 14.25 5.21 11.20
N ALA A 86 13.84 4.84 12.41
CA ALA A 86 14.76 4.71 13.54
C ALA A 86 15.69 3.49 13.40
N GLY A 87 15.17 2.34 12.94
CA GLY A 87 15.93 1.11 12.79
C GLY A 87 16.74 1.00 11.49
N ALA A 88 16.37 1.79 10.48
CA ALA A 88 17.04 1.83 9.17
C ALA A 88 17.15 3.27 8.64
N PRO A 89 18.00 4.11 9.26
CA PRO A 89 18.20 5.52 8.86
C PRO A 89 18.78 5.66 7.44
N GLU A 90 19.34 4.59 6.86
CA GLU A 90 19.82 4.52 5.49
C GLU A 90 18.69 4.54 4.42
N LEU A 91 17.43 4.33 4.83
CA LEU A 91 16.28 4.31 3.94
C LEU A 91 15.70 5.70 3.73
N ARG A 92 15.28 5.99 2.50
CA ARG A 92 14.50 7.19 2.19
C ARG A 92 13.01 6.84 2.12
N VAL A 93 12.25 7.24 3.12
CA VAL A 93 10.87 6.79 3.36
C VAL A 93 9.85 7.84 2.92
N LEU A 94 8.94 7.42 2.04
CA LEU A 94 7.81 8.20 1.53
C LEU A 94 6.52 7.66 2.17
N GLY A 95 5.82 8.50 2.94
CA GLY A 95 4.54 8.14 3.59
C GLY A 95 3.35 8.95 3.08
N GLN A 96 3.58 9.95 2.24
CA GLN A 96 2.60 10.94 1.82
C GLN A 96 1.69 10.49 0.67
N VAL A 97 2.04 9.40 0.00
CA VAL A 97 1.27 8.84 -1.12
C VAL A 97 -0.16 8.53 -0.66
N GLN A 98 -1.14 8.82 -1.53
CA GLN A 98 -2.57 8.58 -1.29
C GLN A 98 -3.02 7.31 -2.03
N PRO A 99 -2.92 6.12 -1.43
CA PRO A 99 -3.27 4.86 -2.11
C PRO A 99 -4.72 4.81 -2.60
N TYR A 100 -5.63 5.55 -1.96
CA TYR A 100 -7.06 5.50 -2.23
C TYR A 100 -7.60 6.72 -2.98
N SER A 101 -6.73 7.55 -3.59
CA SER A 101 -7.17 8.65 -4.44
C SER A 101 -6.37 8.70 -5.74
N PRO A 102 -7.00 8.39 -6.90
CA PRO A 102 -6.38 8.52 -8.22
C PRO A 102 -5.88 9.95 -8.52
N LEU A 103 -6.47 10.96 -7.87
CA LEU A 103 -6.12 12.37 -8.02
C LEU A 103 -5.09 12.85 -7.00
N ALA A 104 -4.55 11.96 -6.17
CA ALA A 104 -3.64 12.31 -5.07
C ALA A 104 -4.21 13.38 -4.10
N ASP A 105 -5.53 13.56 -4.10
CA ASP A 105 -6.25 14.62 -3.39
C ASP A 105 -6.77 14.04 -2.06
N PRO A 106 -6.20 14.40 -0.89
CA PRO A 106 -6.54 13.75 0.36
C PRO A 106 -8.00 13.96 0.77
N LEU A 107 -8.70 12.86 1.04
CA LEU A 107 -10.13 12.87 1.31
C LEU A 107 -10.54 13.80 2.48
N ALA A 108 -9.72 13.89 3.53
CA ALA A 108 -10.04 14.66 4.72
C ALA A 108 -9.97 16.19 4.54
N ASP A 109 -9.35 16.66 3.44
CA ASP A 109 -9.10 18.08 3.19
C ASP A 109 -10.12 18.69 2.22
N ARG A 110 -11.03 17.86 1.69
CA ARG A 110 -12.09 18.30 0.79
C ARG A 110 -13.29 18.85 1.56
N PRO A 111 -13.89 20.00 1.18
CA PRO A 111 -14.91 20.69 1.98
C PRO A 111 -16.12 19.84 2.39
N VAL A 112 -16.68 19.05 1.45
CA VAL A 112 -17.83 18.17 1.70
C VAL A 112 -17.50 17.08 2.71
N TRP A 113 -16.31 16.49 2.59
CA TRP A 113 -15.84 15.43 3.46
C TRP A 113 -15.41 15.93 4.83
N ALA A 114 -14.85 17.14 4.91
CA ALA A 114 -14.53 17.82 6.16
C ALA A 114 -15.80 18.09 6.98
N TRP A 115 -16.90 18.48 6.33
CA TRP A 115 -18.22 18.62 6.95
C TRP A 115 -18.78 17.26 7.38
N LEU A 116 -18.77 16.27 6.49
CA LEU A 116 -19.34 14.95 6.74
C LEU A 116 -18.59 14.18 7.84
N ARG A 117 -17.28 14.35 7.96
CA ARG A 117 -16.44 13.74 9.00
C ARG A 117 -16.95 14.03 10.42
N ARG A 118 -17.47 15.23 10.66
CA ARG A 118 -17.97 15.66 11.98
C ARG A 118 -19.24 14.89 12.40
N ARG A 119 -19.89 14.20 11.46
CA ARG A 119 -21.17 13.51 11.68
C ARG A 119 -21.11 12.00 11.41
N ALA A 120 -20.25 11.57 10.49
CA ALA A 120 -20.21 10.19 9.99
C ALA A 120 -18.78 9.76 9.59
N GLY A 121 -17.85 9.76 10.54
CA GLY A 121 -16.44 9.38 10.31
C GLY A 121 -16.20 7.99 9.72
N LEU A 122 -17.18 7.09 9.83
CA LEU A 122 -17.22 5.76 9.21
C LEU A 122 -17.35 5.81 7.68
N LEU A 123 -18.01 6.83 7.11
CA LEU A 123 -18.18 6.94 5.65
C LEU A 123 -16.85 7.17 4.93
N LEU A 124 -15.93 7.91 5.55
CA LEU A 124 -14.58 8.10 5.00
C LEU A 124 -13.78 6.79 4.93
N PHE A 125 -13.97 5.93 5.94
CA PHE A 125 -13.38 4.59 5.94
C PHE A 125 -14.00 3.73 4.85
N LEU A 126 -15.33 3.80 4.70
CA LEU A 126 -16.06 3.09 3.66
C LEU A 126 -15.65 3.53 2.25
N HIS A 127 -15.41 4.83 2.05
CA HIS A 127 -14.92 5.37 0.78
C HIS A 127 -13.61 4.69 0.36
N ASN A 128 -12.61 4.60 1.25
CA ASN A 128 -11.33 3.95 0.95
C ASN A 128 -11.48 2.43 0.70
N VAL A 129 -12.45 1.79 1.38
CA VAL A 129 -12.82 0.40 1.08
C VAL A 129 -13.37 0.30 -0.35
N MET A 130 -14.29 1.19 -0.74
CA MET A 130 -14.84 1.22 -2.10
C MET A 130 -13.78 1.49 -3.15
N GLN A 131 -12.85 2.41 -2.89
CA GLN A 131 -11.69 2.69 -3.75
C GLN A 131 -10.82 1.44 -3.95
N THR A 132 -10.62 0.63 -2.91
CA THR A 132 -9.92 -0.65 -3.02
C THR A 132 -10.64 -1.62 -3.96
N PHE A 133 -11.97 -1.68 -3.90
CA PHE A 133 -12.75 -2.52 -4.82
C PHE A 133 -12.77 -1.97 -6.25
N VAL A 134 -12.80 -0.64 -6.43
CA VAL A 134 -12.64 -0.01 -7.76
C VAL A 134 -11.26 -0.34 -8.33
N ALA A 135 -10.20 -0.27 -7.54
CA ALA A 135 -8.86 -0.65 -7.94
C ALA A 135 -8.72 -2.16 -8.26
N ALA A 136 -9.58 -3.01 -7.69
CA ALA A 136 -9.62 -4.44 -7.99
C ALA A 136 -10.45 -4.78 -9.25
N ASP A 137 -11.50 -4.01 -9.54
CA ASP A 137 -12.42 -4.26 -10.67
C ASP A 137 -11.67 -4.20 -12.01
N ARG A 138 -11.82 -5.25 -12.83
CA ARG A 138 -11.12 -5.40 -14.11
C ARG A 138 -11.30 -4.19 -15.06
N ARG A 139 -12.45 -3.51 -15.02
CA ARG A 139 -12.75 -2.37 -15.91
C ARG A 139 -11.99 -1.11 -15.53
N TYR A 140 -11.76 -0.92 -14.23
CA TYR A 140 -11.18 0.30 -13.67
C TYR A 140 -9.71 0.14 -13.30
N ARG A 141 -9.29 -1.09 -12.96
CA ARG A 141 -7.95 -1.44 -12.49
C ARG A 141 -6.82 -0.90 -13.36
N PRO A 142 -6.81 -1.01 -14.70
CA PRO A 142 -5.70 -0.46 -15.49
C PRO A 142 -5.54 1.06 -15.33
N PHE A 143 -6.65 1.80 -15.30
CA PHE A 143 -6.64 3.25 -15.08
C PHE A 143 -6.20 3.60 -13.66
N TYR A 144 -6.68 2.84 -12.67
CA TYR A 144 -6.32 3.03 -11.28
C TYR A 144 -4.82 2.81 -11.09
N ASN A 145 -4.31 1.66 -11.55
CA ASN A 145 -2.89 1.30 -11.51
C ASN A 145 -2.01 2.41 -12.11
N ARG A 146 -2.37 2.92 -13.28
CA ARG A 146 -1.67 4.04 -13.93
C ARG A 146 -1.71 5.31 -13.08
N ALA A 147 -2.86 5.65 -12.50
CA ALA A 147 -3.01 6.84 -11.67
C ALA A 147 -2.09 6.82 -10.45
N VAL A 148 -2.15 5.74 -9.65
CA VAL A 148 -1.33 5.62 -8.44
C VAL A 148 0.14 5.33 -8.78
N GLY A 149 0.43 4.61 -9.86
CA GLY A 149 1.81 4.43 -10.35
C GLY A 149 2.46 5.76 -10.75
N ASN A 150 1.74 6.60 -11.50
CA ASN A 150 2.18 7.98 -11.82
C ASN A 150 2.41 8.81 -10.57
N GLN A 151 1.50 8.73 -9.60
CA GLN A 151 1.64 9.44 -8.34
C GLN A 151 2.91 8.99 -7.59
N ILE A 152 3.12 7.69 -7.43
CA ILE A 152 4.31 7.15 -6.75
C ILE A 152 5.58 7.56 -7.50
N ALA A 153 5.62 7.42 -8.84
CA ALA A 153 6.76 7.80 -9.64
C ALA A 153 7.10 9.29 -9.49
N THR A 154 6.09 10.15 -9.48
CA THR A 154 6.25 11.59 -9.29
C THR A 154 6.80 11.90 -7.91
N GLN A 155 6.25 11.30 -6.86
CA GLN A 155 6.71 11.51 -5.49
C GLN A 155 8.13 10.97 -5.27
N LEU A 156 8.50 9.85 -5.90
CA LEU A 156 9.86 9.33 -5.90
C LEU A 156 10.84 10.31 -6.55
N ARG A 157 10.51 10.87 -7.73
CA ARG A 157 11.33 11.88 -8.40
C ARG A 157 11.48 13.15 -7.56
N LEU A 158 10.40 13.62 -6.93
CA LEU A 158 10.43 14.77 -6.01
C LEU A 158 11.27 14.48 -4.75
N ALA A 159 11.37 13.22 -4.34
CA ALA A 159 12.29 12.74 -3.30
C ALA A 159 13.72 12.46 -3.83
N GLY A 160 14.04 12.86 -5.06
CA GLY A 160 15.35 12.76 -5.68
C GLY A 160 15.66 11.43 -6.37
N TYR A 161 14.68 10.53 -6.56
CA TYR A 161 14.91 9.28 -7.28
C TYR A 161 15.22 9.57 -8.75
N GLN A 162 16.34 9.06 -9.23
CA GLN A 162 16.72 9.13 -10.64
C GLN A 162 16.34 7.82 -11.36
N PRO A 163 15.61 7.87 -12.49
CA PRO A 163 15.39 6.71 -13.34
C PRO A 163 16.70 6.01 -13.68
N ASP A 164 16.67 4.68 -13.81
CA ASP A 164 17.83 3.86 -14.13
C ASP A 164 19.00 3.92 -13.12
N SER A 165 18.80 4.50 -11.93
CA SER A 165 19.86 4.61 -10.90
C SER A 165 20.28 3.29 -10.26
N GLY A 166 19.52 2.21 -10.47
CA GLY A 166 19.74 0.92 -9.83
C GLY A 166 19.42 0.88 -8.33
N ILE A 167 19.01 2.01 -7.73
CA ILE A 167 18.63 2.04 -6.31
C ILE A 167 17.27 1.34 -6.14
N PRO A 168 17.13 0.36 -5.25
CA PRO A 168 15.86 -0.34 -5.07
C PRO A 168 14.73 0.57 -4.59
N VAL A 169 13.52 0.32 -5.10
CA VAL A 169 12.27 0.88 -4.61
C VAL A 169 11.48 -0.23 -3.95
N VAL A 170 11.26 -0.08 -2.64
CA VAL A 170 10.48 -1.00 -1.81
C VAL A 170 9.06 -0.46 -1.66
N LEU A 171 8.07 -1.22 -2.10
CA LEU A 171 6.65 -0.93 -1.87
C LEU A 171 6.19 -1.70 -0.63
N LEU A 172 6.26 -1.05 0.53
CA LEU A 172 5.70 -1.59 1.77
C LEU A 172 4.23 -1.19 1.86
N SER A 173 3.35 -2.17 2.01
CA SER A 173 1.92 -1.90 2.07
C SER A 173 1.23 -2.60 3.22
N TYR A 174 0.14 -2.00 3.68
CA TYR A 174 -0.68 -2.55 4.74
C TYR A 174 -2.13 -2.70 4.27
N SER A 175 -2.74 -3.85 4.52
CA SER A 175 -4.16 -4.10 4.21
C SER A 175 -4.47 -3.85 2.71
N GLY A 176 -5.46 -3.00 2.42
CA GLY A 176 -5.86 -2.62 1.05
C GLY A 176 -4.79 -1.88 0.27
N GLY A 177 -3.77 -1.33 0.93
CA GLY A 177 -2.60 -0.74 0.26
C GLY A 177 -1.90 -1.74 -0.67
N ALA A 178 -2.02 -3.05 -0.39
CA ALA A 178 -1.48 -4.11 -1.23
C ALA A 178 -2.10 -4.14 -2.65
N GLN A 179 -3.38 -3.80 -2.79
CA GLN A 179 -4.04 -3.70 -4.10
C GLN A 179 -3.37 -2.63 -4.98
N VAL A 180 -2.94 -1.53 -4.34
CA VAL A 180 -2.28 -0.39 -4.99
C VAL A 180 -0.81 -0.69 -5.26
N ALA A 181 -0.10 -1.25 -4.27
CA ALA A 181 1.31 -1.64 -4.39
C ALA A 181 1.52 -2.57 -5.57
N THR A 182 0.71 -3.64 -5.65
CA THR A 182 0.76 -4.60 -6.76
C THR A 182 0.35 -3.98 -8.09
N GLY A 183 -0.51 -2.97 -8.08
CA GLY A 183 -0.96 -2.26 -9.28
C GLY A 183 0.09 -1.31 -9.87
N ALA A 184 0.96 -0.75 -9.03
CA ALA A 184 1.95 0.23 -9.44
C ALA A 184 3.21 -0.36 -10.11
N VAL A 185 3.41 -1.69 -10.01
CA VAL A 185 4.64 -2.37 -10.45
C VAL A 185 5.00 -2.06 -11.90
N ASP A 186 4.05 -2.24 -12.82
CA ASP A 186 4.29 -2.05 -14.26
C ASP A 186 4.61 -0.59 -14.61
N GLU A 187 3.87 0.34 -14.01
CA GLU A 187 4.05 1.78 -14.23
C GLU A 187 5.40 2.26 -13.69
N LEU A 188 5.79 1.83 -12.49
CA LEU A 188 7.08 2.18 -11.91
C LEU A 188 8.25 1.59 -12.69
N HIS A 189 8.14 0.33 -13.14
CA HIS A 189 9.15 -0.26 -13.99
C HIS A 189 9.28 0.51 -15.32
N THR A 190 8.16 0.83 -15.97
CA THR A 190 8.14 1.55 -17.25
C THR A 190 8.74 2.96 -17.13
N GLN A 191 8.44 3.67 -16.05
CA GLN A 191 8.85 5.07 -15.87
C GLN A 191 10.22 5.28 -15.24
N LEU A 192 10.63 4.37 -14.35
CA LEU A 192 11.81 4.54 -13.50
C LEU A 192 12.86 3.47 -13.72
N ARG A 193 12.51 2.35 -14.37
CA ARG A 193 13.34 1.13 -14.48
C ARG A 193 13.95 0.72 -13.14
N ALA A 194 13.17 0.90 -12.07
CA ALA A 194 13.62 0.65 -10.71
C ALA A 194 13.64 -0.86 -10.39
N PRO A 195 14.61 -1.35 -9.60
CA PRO A 195 14.51 -2.64 -8.93
C PRO A 195 13.36 -2.61 -7.92
N LEU A 196 12.30 -3.39 -8.15
CA LEU A 196 11.09 -3.34 -7.32
C LEU A 196 11.02 -4.51 -6.33
N LEU A 197 11.00 -4.20 -5.03
CA LEU A 197 10.72 -5.14 -3.95
C LEU A 197 9.34 -4.82 -3.35
N LEU A 198 8.50 -5.84 -3.13
CA LEU A 198 7.18 -5.66 -2.51
C LEU A 198 7.16 -6.32 -1.15
N ILE A 199 6.69 -5.60 -0.12
CA ILE A 199 6.45 -6.17 1.20
C ILE A 199 4.99 -5.91 1.56
N LEU A 200 4.19 -6.97 1.62
CA LEU A 200 2.74 -6.88 1.81
C LEU A 200 2.35 -7.37 3.20
N LEU A 201 1.97 -6.45 4.09
CA LEU A 201 1.54 -6.73 5.46
C LEU A 201 0.02 -6.90 5.54
N GLY A 202 -0.44 -8.10 5.92
CA GLY A 202 -1.87 -8.42 6.01
C GLY A 202 -2.61 -8.11 4.70
N ALA A 203 -2.13 -8.65 3.59
CA ALA A 203 -2.43 -8.10 2.27
C ALA A 203 -3.89 -8.31 1.82
N PHE A 204 -4.62 -7.22 1.54
CA PHE A 204 -5.96 -7.29 0.93
C PHE A 204 -5.89 -6.84 -0.54
N HIS A 205 -5.82 -7.80 -1.46
CA HIS A 205 -5.77 -7.55 -2.91
C HIS A 205 -6.30 -8.74 -3.70
N ASN A 206 -6.78 -8.48 -4.91
CA ASN A 206 -7.38 -9.50 -5.77
C ASN A 206 -6.36 -10.45 -6.41
N GLY A 207 -5.10 -10.04 -6.55
CA GLY A 207 -4.04 -10.85 -7.17
C GLY A 207 -4.06 -10.89 -8.69
N ALA A 208 -4.83 -10.01 -9.33
CA ALA A 208 -4.95 -9.96 -10.78
C ALA A 208 -3.92 -9.05 -11.47
N ASN A 209 -3.28 -8.12 -10.73
CA ASN A 209 -2.22 -7.26 -11.24
C ASN A 209 -1.00 -8.07 -11.68
N ASP A 210 -0.31 -7.59 -12.72
CA ASP A 210 0.92 -8.24 -13.19
C ASP A 210 2.10 -7.91 -12.27
N LEU A 211 2.86 -8.94 -11.92
CA LEU A 211 4.02 -8.87 -11.03
C LEU A 211 5.31 -9.30 -11.76
N THR A 212 5.29 -9.33 -13.09
CA THR A 212 6.44 -9.71 -13.93
C THR A 212 7.69 -8.88 -13.60
N TYR A 213 7.54 -7.58 -13.32
CA TYR A 213 8.68 -6.69 -13.02
C TYR A 213 9.00 -6.52 -11.53
N ALA A 214 8.25 -7.18 -10.63
CA ALA A 214 8.68 -7.28 -9.24
C ALA A 214 9.86 -8.26 -9.14
N GLN A 215 10.95 -7.89 -8.48
CA GLN A 215 12.07 -8.78 -8.22
C GLN A 215 11.66 -9.84 -7.20
N HIS A 216 11.07 -9.41 -6.09
CA HIS A 216 10.55 -10.27 -5.05
C HIS A 216 9.32 -9.67 -4.35
N LEU A 217 8.53 -10.52 -3.72
CA LEU A 217 7.36 -10.16 -2.95
C LEU A 217 7.33 -10.97 -1.64
N ASP A 218 7.49 -10.26 -0.53
CA ASP A 218 7.36 -10.81 0.81
C ASP A 218 5.96 -10.56 1.36
N GLN A 219 5.20 -11.63 1.60
CA GLN A 219 3.87 -11.56 2.21
C GLN A 219 3.99 -11.82 3.71
N LEU A 220 3.78 -10.78 4.52
CA LEU A 220 3.77 -10.84 5.98
C LEU A 220 2.33 -11.07 6.44
N THR A 221 2.04 -12.26 6.96
CA THR A 221 0.68 -12.73 7.25
C THR A 221 0.57 -13.39 8.63
N SER A 222 -0.64 -13.60 9.14
CA SER A 222 -0.91 -14.33 10.37
C SER A 222 -2.17 -15.19 10.24
N ALA A 223 -2.19 -16.34 10.91
CA ALA A 223 -3.39 -17.16 11.08
C ALA A 223 -4.52 -16.42 11.81
N SER A 224 -4.18 -15.43 12.65
CA SER A 224 -5.12 -14.59 13.39
C SER A 224 -5.68 -13.43 12.55
N ASP A 225 -5.16 -13.21 11.34
CA ASP A 225 -5.69 -12.25 10.38
C ASP A 225 -6.89 -12.82 9.63
N ARG A 226 -8.09 -12.43 10.09
CA ARG A 226 -9.34 -12.82 9.45
C ARG A 226 -9.61 -12.03 8.16
N ILE A 227 -9.13 -10.79 8.05
CA ILE A 227 -9.44 -9.90 6.94
C ILE A 227 -8.67 -10.34 5.69
N GLU A 228 -7.37 -10.62 5.82
CA GLU A 228 -6.57 -11.17 4.73
C GLU A 228 -7.10 -12.53 4.27
N ARG A 229 -7.51 -13.40 5.20
CA ARG A 229 -8.12 -14.70 4.87
C ARG A 229 -9.41 -14.53 4.08
N VAL A 230 -10.28 -13.61 4.49
CA VAL A 230 -11.50 -13.27 3.75
C VAL A 230 -11.15 -12.71 2.37
N GLY A 231 -10.18 -11.79 2.27
CA GLY A 231 -9.69 -11.26 0.99
C GLY A 231 -9.24 -12.36 0.04
N THR A 232 -8.42 -13.29 0.53
CA THR A 232 -7.95 -14.45 -0.25
C THR A 232 -9.12 -15.34 -0.70
N TRP A 233 -10.16 -15.46 0.11
CA TRP A 233 -11.35 -16.24 -0.23
C TRP A 233 -12.25 -15.54 -1.25
N ILE A 234 -12.57 -14.25 -1.09
CA ILE A 234 -13.52 -13.55 -1.98
C ILE A 234 -12.95 -13.25 -3.37
N PHE A 235 -11.62 -13.26 -3.55
CA PHE A 235 -10.97 -12.98 -4.82
C PHE A 235 -10.51 -14.27 -5.50
N PRO A 236 -11.24 -14.77 -6.51
CA PRO A 236 -10.89 -16.01 -7.20
C PRO A 236 -9.48 -15.94 -7.82
N GLU A 237 -9.01 -14.75 -8.18
CA GLU A 237 -7.68 -14.59 -8.76
C GLU A 237 -6.52 -14.91 -7.79
N ARG A 238 -6.79 -14.99 -6.48
CA ARG A 238 -5.86 -15.52 -5.46
C ARG A 238 -5.87 -17.04 -5.34
N TRP A 239 -6.90 -17.72 -5.86
CA TRP A 239 -7.04 -19.16 -5.69
C TRP A 239 -6.09 -19.91 -6.63
N ARG A 240 -5.52 -21.02 -6.14
CA ARG A 240 -4.57 -21.87 -6.91
C ARG A 240 -5.14 -22.42 -8.21
N LEU A 241 -6.47 -22.47 -8.34
CA LEU A 241 -7.15 -22.92 -9.55
C LEU A 241 -6.91 -21.96 -10.73
N PHE A 242 -6.85 -20.65 -10.48
CA PHE A 242 -6.70 -19.63 -11.51
C PHE A 242 -5.23 -19.35 -11.83
N ARG A 243 -4.52 -20.38 -12.31
CA ARG A 243 -3.06 -20.38 -12.53
C ARG A 243 -2.51 -19.24 -13.40
N ARG A 244 -3.34 -18.63 -14.24
CA ARG A 244 -2.92 -17.56 -15.18
C ARG A 244 -2.96 -16.17 -14.55
N THR A 245 -3.44 -16.01 -13.33
CA THR A 245 -3.50 -14.70 -12.66
C THR A 245 -2.10 -14.24 -12.24
N GLY A 246 -1.88 -12.93 -12.12
CA GLY A 246 -0.57 -12.39 -11.82
C GLY A 246 0.02 -12.94 -10.51
N TRP A 247 -0.82 -13.08 -9.47
CA TRP A 247 -0.44 -13.74 -8.22
C TRP A 247 0.06 -15.17 -8.42
N ASN A 248 -0.72 -16.03 -9.07
CA ASN A 248 -0.35 -17.44 -9.25
C ASN A 248 0.84 -17.62 -10.21
N ARG A 249 1.06 -16.69 -11.15
CA ARG A 249 2.29 -16.66 -11.96
C ARG A 249 3.51 -16.30 -11.11
N ALA A 250 3.41 -15.27 -10.27
CA ALA A 250 4.50 -14.85 -9.38
C ALA A 250 4.88 -15.96 -8.38
N VAL A 251 3.88 -16.63 -7.79
CA VAL A 251 4.10 -17.78 -6.90
C VAL A 251 4.84 -18.91 -7.65
N ARG A 252 4.41 -19.25 -8.87
CA ARG A 252 5.07 -20.31 -9.67
C ARG A 252 6.49 -19.92 -10.10
N ALA A 253 6.73 -18.63 -10.33
CA ALA A 253 8.04 -18.09 -10.64
C ALA A 253 8.97 -17.99 -9.42
N GLY A 254 8.54 -18.44 -8.23
CA GLY A 254 9.36 -18.39 -7.02
C GLY A 254 9.54 -16.98 -6.45
N LYS A 255 8.74 -16.00 -6.88
CA LYS A 255 8.88 -14.59 -6.46
C LYS A 255 8.21 -14.27 -5.12
N VAL A 256 7.46 -15.21 -4.56
CA VAL A 256 6.62 -14.96 -3.37
C VAL A 256 7.13 -15.77 -2.19
N THR A 257 7.57 -15.09 -1.15
CA THR A 257 7.90 -15.68 0.15
C THR A 257 6.86 -15.27 1.18
N VAL A 258 6.46 -16.21 2.04
CA VAL A 258 5.42 -15.97 3.05
C VAL A 258 6.03 -16.03 4.45
N HIS A 259 5.89 -14.94 5.19
CA HIS A 259 6.40 -14.77 6.55
C HIS A 259 5.24 -14.76 7.55
N ARG A 260 5.33 -15.57 8.60
CA ARG A 260 4.27 -15.70 9.62
C ARG A 260 4.56 -14.82 10.82
N LEU A 261 3.71 -13.81 11.05
CA LEU A 261 3.75 -12.91 12.20
C LEU A 261 2.68 -13.28 13.22
N ASP A 262 2.52 -14.57 13.52
CA ASP A 262 1.58 -15.04 14.53
C ASP A 262 1.96 -14.55 15.94
N PRO A 263 1.01 -14.13 16.79
CA PRO A 263 -0.44 -14.22 16.64
C PRO A 263 -1.11 -12.88 16.23
N ALA A 264 -0.44 -12.05 15.42
CA ALA A 264 -0.94 -10.72 15.09
C ALA A 264 -2.30 -10.76 14.39
N THR A 265 -3.22 -9.87 14.80
CA THR A 265 -4.47 -9.65 14.09
C THR A 265 -4.27 -8.64 12.97
N HIS A 266 -5.27 -8.50 12.09
CA HIS A 266 -5.21 -7.47 11.05
C HIS A 266 -5.13 -6.07 11.66
N VAL A 267 -6.12 -5.73 12.49
CA VAL A 267 -6.32 -4.41 13.12
C VAL A 267 -6.61 -4.56 14.60
N GLY A 268 -6.58 -3.44 15.34
CA GLY A 268 -6.91 -3.38 16.76
C GLY A 268 -5.71 -3.58 17.70
N PRO A 269 -5.95 -3.79 19.00
CA PRO A 269 -4.88 -3.81 20.01
C PRO A 269 -3.84 -4.91 19.86
N ARG A 270 -4.13 -5.95 19.07
CA ARG A 270 -3.20 -7.05 18.75
C ARG A 270 -2.76 -7.06 17.30
N SER A 271 -2.92 -5.94 16.58
CA SER A 271 -2.56 -5.82 15.17
C SER A 271 -1.08 -6.12 14.90
N TYR A 272 -0.71 -6.29 13.64
CA TYR A 272 0.70 -6.39 13.24
C TYR A 272 1.56 -5.22 13.73
N ILE A 273 0.97 -4.02 13.79
CA ILE A 273 1.65 -2.78 14.14
C ILE A 273 1.28 -2.30 15.54
N SER A 274 0.86 -3.20 16.43
CA SER A 274 0.50 -2.85 17.80
C SER A 274 1.76 -2.58 18.63
N PRO A 275 1.91 -1.39 19.23
CA PRO A 275 3.03 -1.07 20.12
C PRO A 275 2.85 -1.65 21.53
N THR A 276 1.68 -2.20 21.86
CA THR A 276 1.36 -2.67 23.22
C THR A 276 1.13 -4.17 23.32
N ALA A 277 0.86 -4.85 22.20
CA ALA A 277 0.79 -6.31 22.19
C ALA A 277 2.20 -6.87 22.22
N MET A 278 2.55 -7.55 23.31
CA MET A 278 3.87 -8.14 23.52
C MET A 278 3.92 -9.60 23.11
N LEU A 279 5.06 -10.00 22.56
CA LEU A 279 5.42 -11.37 22.27
C LEU A 279 6.15 -12.01 23.46
N PRO A 280 6.28 -13.35 23.48
CA PRO A 280 7.02 -14.05 24.54
C PRO A 280 8.50 -13.64 24.65
N ASP A 281 9.10 -13.12 23.57
CA ASP A 281 10.48 -12.63 23.54
C ASP A 281 10.63 -11.19 24.06
N GLY A 282 9.54 -10.57 24.54
CA GLY A 282 9.53 -9.22 25.11
C GLY A 282 9.39 -8.09 24.10
N ARG A 283 9.45 -8.36 22.79
CA ARG A 283 9.19 -7.35 21.75
C ARG A 283 7.70 -7.09 21.58
N SER A 284 7.34 -5.87 21.17
CA SER A 284 5.98 -5.61 20.70
C SER A 284 5.75 -6.19 19.30
N HIS A 285 4.49 -6.34 18.89
CA HIS A 285 4.15 -6.71 17.51
C HIS A 285 4.72 -5.70 16.51
N LEU A 286 4.68 -4.40 16.85
CA LEU A 286 5.26 -3.32 16.07
C LEU A 286 6.76 -3.52 15.88
N ASP A 287 7.51 -3.78 16.96
CA ASP A 287 8.97 -3.97 16.91
C ASP A 287 9.31 -5.15 16.01
N ARG A 288 8.69 -6.32 16.24
CA ARG A 288 8.92 -7.49 15.38
C ARG A 288 8.61 -7.20 13.91
N THR A 289 7.52 -6.49 13.63
CA THR A 289 7.14 -6.17 12.25
C THR A 289 8.15 -5.23 11.61
N ALA A 290 8.60 -4.19 12.32
CA ALA A 290 9.63 -3.27 11.83
C ALA A 290 10.96 -3.99 11.60
N ASP A 291 11.42 -4.81 12.55
CA ASP A 291 12.63 -5.63 12.44
C ASP A 291 12.56 -6.53 11.20
N THR A 292 11.45 -7.26 11.04
CA THR A 292 11.26 -8.17 9.88
C THR A 292 11.33 -7.41 8.56
N VAL A 293 10.66 -6.25 8.46
CA VAL A 293 10.70 -5.44 7.23
C VAL A 293 12.12 -4.96 6.94
N ILE A 294 12.85 -4.47 7.95
CA ILE A 294 14.23 -3.99 7.79
C ILE A 294 15.16 -5.14 7.36
N GLU A 295 15.03 -6.30 8.01
CA GLU A 295 15.81 -7.49 7.67
C GLU A 295 15.59 -7.92 6.21
N LEU A 296 14.33 -7.94 5.73
CA LEU A 296 14.01 -8.29 4.35
C LEU A 296 14.60 -7.31 3.34
N ILE A 297 14.51 -6.01 3.61
CA ILE A 297 15.08 -4.98 2.74
C ILE A 297 16.60 -5.14 2.66
N ARG A 298 17.28 -5.32 3.80
CA ARG A 298 18.74 -5.49 3.85
C ARG A 298 19.19 -6.78 3.18
N ALA A 299 18.49 -7.90 3.42
CA ALA A 299 18.82 -9.18 2.81
C ALA A 299 18.74 -9.14 1.27
N HIS A 300 17.71 -8.47 0.72
CA HIS A 300 17.57 -8.31 -0.72
C HIS A 300 18.66 -7.43 -1.33
N HIS A 301 19.06 -6.37 -0.62
CA HIS A 301 20.17 -5.49 -1.03
C HIS A 301 21.49 -6.26 -1.11
N THR A 302 21.82 -7.06 -0.08
CA THR A 302 23.03 -7.89 -0.06
C THR A 302 23.02 -8.94 -1.17
N ALA A 303 21.88 -9.59 -1.42
CA ALA A 303 21.77 -10.58 -2.48
C ALA A 303 22.01 -9.99 -3.88
N THR A 304 21.53 -8.76 -4.12
CA THR A 304 21.70 -8.08 -5.41
C THR A 304 23.16 -7.62 -5.60
N ALA A 305 23.79 -7.08 -4.56
CA ALA A 305 25.21 -6.70 -4.61
C ALA A 305 26.12 -7.91 -4.91
N ALA A 306 25.86 -9.07 -4.29
CA ALA A 306 26.63 -10.29 -4.53
C ALA A 306 26.47 -10.83 -5.98
N THR A 307 25.32 -10.63 -6.61
CA THR A 307 25.13 -10.99 -8.03
C THR A 307 25.86 -10.06 -8.99
N ASP A 308 25.92 -8.75 -8.71
CA ASP A 308 26.63 -7.79 -9.56
C ASP A 308 28.15 -8.00 -9.51
N ASP A 309 28.71 -8.33 -8.34
CA ASP A 309 30.15 -8.63 -8.18
C ASP A 309 30.56 -9.96 -8.85
N SER A 310 29.60 -10.80 -9.27
CA SER A 310 29.86 -12.13 -9.84
C SER A 310 29.84 -12.16 -11.38
N LEU A 311 29.59 -11.03 -12.05
CA LEU A 311 29.62 -10.92 -13.51
C LEU A 311 30.98 -10.34 -13.98
N PRO A 312 31.78 -11.11 -14.76
CA PRO A 312 33.05 -10.62 -15.34
C PRO A 312 32.87 -9.68 -16.53
#